data_AF-A0A839LGP3-F1
#
_entry.id   AF-A0A839LGP3-F1
#
_cell.length_a   1.000
_cell.length_b   1.000
_cell.length_c   1.000
_cell.angle_alpha   90.00
_cell.angle_beta   90.00
_cell.angle_gamma   90.00
#
_symmetry.space_group_name_H-M   'P 1'
#
loop_
_entity.id
_entity.type
_entity.pdbx_description
1 polymer ?
#
loop_
_entity_poly.entity_id
_entity_poly.type
_entity_poly.pdbx_seq_one_letter_code
_entity_poly.pdbx_strand_id
1 'polypeptide(L)'
;MNNLETLLFKRFVGPALLRPCPLKISRSGPDGEAVNCFAVELQLDPPQWVSAIEDDGIRCHHYENGSQIDTTLRFSAVEARQIRIVHYRGLSEVECFGLWDFVRSRTTRWPYMALWADQVGQWFFNRRSLVSAQQTMVLRALYDDMESGSGYRGTTYFQLCENLATRRYWKHPGGGAFRNKIQLYLDSCVAMKWAINVSGDSQRYRITGHGMAELERRDEEERKHTASQRLQWALWFVAVVSALSAIVQANIVRVPTILDFSTDVKAPQASSEERGQRAPPGASVASAPASAPPSAPATAWAEGQKR
;
A
#
# COMPACT_ATOMS: atom_id res chain seq x y z
N MET A 1 -2.73 19.53 -43.10
CA MET A 1 -1.63 19.94 -42.18
C MET A 1 -0.97 21.24 -42.64
N ASN A 2 -0.50 22.05 -41.70
CA ASN A 2 0.32 23.25 -41.99
C ASN A 2 1.78 22.88 -42.29
N ASN A 3 2.56 23.76 -42.93
CA ASN A 3 3.97 23.52 -43.28
C ASN A 3 4.83 23.04 -42.09
N LEU A 4 4.61 23.60 -40.90
CA LEU A 4 5.29 23.18 -39.67
C LEU A 4 4.94 21.73 -39.28
N GLU A 5 3.67 21.37 -39.37
CA GLU A 5 3.19 20.03 -39.04
C GLU A 5 3.73 19.00 -40.04
N THR A 6 3.78 19.34 -41.32
CA THR A 6 4.38 18.49 -42.36
C THR A 6 5.87 18.24 -42.08
N LEU A 7 6.61 19.27 -41.68
CA LEU A 7 8.02 19.14 -41.31
C LEU A 7 8.21 18.26 -40.06
N LEU A 8 7.39 18.47 -39.03
CA LEU A 8 7.42 17.64 -37.82
C LEU A 8 7.05 16.20 -38.11
N PHE A 9 6.05 15.97 -38.96
CA PHE A 9 5.65 14.63 -39.38
C PHE A 9 6.79 13.91 -40.10
N LYS A 10 7.40 14.55 -41.12
CA LYS A 10 8.59 14.00 -41.80
C LYS A 10 9.74 13.72 -40.82
N ARG A 11 9.99 14.63 -39.87
CA ARG A 11 11.10 14.53 -38.91
C ARG A 11 10.92 13.45 -37.84
N PHE A 12 9.70 13.28 -37.32
CA PHE A 12 9.43 12.38 -36.19
C PHE A 12 8.78 11.06 -36.61
N VAL A 13 7.84 11.09 -37.54
CA VAL A 13 7.13 9.89 -38.03
C VAL A 13 7.98 9.13 -39.06
N GLY A 14 8.75 9.83 -39.90
CA GLY A 14 9.66 9.19 -40.85
C GLY A 14 10.58 8.13 -40.21
N PRO A 15 11.33 8.46 -39.14
CA PRO A 15 12.14 7.47 -38.43
C PRO A 15 11.33 6.35 -37.75
N ALA A 16 10.07 6.58 -37.40
CA ALA A 16 9.20 5.55 -36.81
C ALA A 16 8.78 4.52 -37.87
N LEU A 17 8.51 4.96 -39.10
CA LEU A 17 8.16 4.08 -40.23
C LEU A 17 9.31 3.18 -40.71
N LEU A 18 10.56 3.47 -40.31
CA LEU A 18 11.69 2.57 -40.55
C LEU A 18 11.61 1.25 -39.76
N ARG A 19 10.69 1.16 -38.80
CA ARG A 19 10.42 -0.05 -38.01
C ARG A 19 8.93 -0.41 -38.11
N PRO A 20 8.46 -0.82 -39.30
CA PRO A 20 7.07 -1.15 -39.49
C PRO A 20 6.70 -2.40 -38.67
N CYS A 21 5.46 -2.47 -38.23
CA CYS A 21 4.98 -3.67 -37.56
C CYS A 21 4.78 -4.83 -38.54
N PRO A 22 5.14 -6.07 -38.15
CA PRO A 22 4.81 -7.24 -38.94
C PRO A 22 3.30 -7.48 -38.96
N LEU A 23 2.81 -8.18 -39.98
CA LEU A 23 1.39 -8.50 -40.14
C LEU A 23 0.81 -9.22 -38.91
N LYS A 24 1.63 -10.00 -38.20
CA LYS A 24 1.28 -10.67 -36.95
C LYS A 24 2.28 -10.27 -35.87
N ILE A 25 1.78 -9.62 -34.82
CA ILE A 25 2.58 -9.20 -33.67
C ILE A 25 2.44 -10.27 -32.58
N SER A 26 3.53 -10.92 -32.21
CA SER A 26 3.56 -11.80 -31.04
C SER A 26 3.34 -10.98 -29.77
N ARG A 27 2.41 -11.38 -28.91
CA ARG A 27 2.09 -10.69 -27.64
C ARG A 27 2.42 -11.54 -26.39
N SER A 28 3.13 -12.64 -26.57
CA SER A 28 3.53 -13.54 -25.49
C SER A 28 4.92 -14.11 -25.71
N GLY A 29 5.57 -14.51 -24.61
CA GLY A 29 6.88 -15.16 -24.62
C GLY A 29 8.04 -14.25 -25.05
N PRO A 30 9.21 -14.85 -25.31
CA PRO A 30 10.42 -14.13 -25.72
C PRO A 30 10.22 -13.31 -27.00
N ASP A 31 9.44 -13.85 -27.95
CA ASP A 31 9.14 -13.17 -29.22
C ASP A 31 8.34 -11.89 -29.00
N GLY A 32 7.41 -11.91 -28.04
CA GLY A 32 6.65 -10.72 -27.65
C GLY A 32 7.51 -9.68 -26.94
N GLU A 33 8.48 -10.09 -26.13
CA GLU A 33 9.42 -9.18 -25.46
C GLU A 33 10.39 -8.49 -26.44
N ALA A 34 10.71 -9.14 -27.55
CA ALA A 34 11.58 -8.61 -28.60
C ALA A 34 10.89 -7.58 -29.53
N VAL A 35 9.57 -7.43 -29.46
CA VAL A 35 8.81 -6.53 -30.34
C VAL A 35 9.23 -5.07 -30.12
N ASN A 36 9.58 -4.39 -31.22
CA ASN A 36 9.92 -2.96 -31.21
C ASN A 36 9.53 -2.35 -32.56
N CYS A 37 8.23 -2.12 -32.75
CA CYS A 37 7.67 -1.66 -34.02
C CYS A 37 6.65 -0.54 -33.82
N PHE A 38 6.49 0.29 -34.85
CA PHE A 38 5.51 1.37 -34.89
C PHE A 38 4.42 1.05 -35.90
N ALA A 39 3.17 1.26 -35.48
CA ALA A 39 2.02 1.33 -36.35
C ALA A 39 1.53 2.77 -36.38
N VAL A 40 1.35 3.32 -37.58
CA VAL A 40 0.87 4.68 -37.79
C VAL A 40 -0.46 4.56 -38.54
N GLU A 41 -1.53 4.99 -37.92
CA GLU A 41 -2.90 4.93 -38.41
C GLU A 41 -3.43 6.36 -38.58
N LEU A 42 -4.10 6.61 -39.70
CA LEU A 42 -4.91 7.80 -39.93
C LEU A 42 -6.36 7.41 -39.67
N GLN A 43 -6.96 8.07 -38.67
CA GLN A 43 -8.37 7.95 -38.28
C GLN A 43 -9.27 8.66 -39.30
N LEU A 44 -9.24 8.16 -40.52
CA LEU A 44 -10.16 8.48 -41.61
C LEU A 44 -11.27 7.42 -41.64
N ASP A 45 -12.31 7.65 -42.42
CA ASP A 45 -13.35 6.65 -42.69
C ASP A 45 -13.27 6.24 -44.17
N PRO A 46 -12.74 5.03 -44.50
CA PRO A 46 -12.20 3.99 -43.61
C PRO A 46 -10.79 4.33 -43.05
N PRO A 47 -10.37 3.68 -41.94
CA PRO A 47 -9.04 3.91 -41.35
C PRO A 47 -7.93 3.47 -42.29
N GLN A 48 -6.86 4.25 -42.35
CA GLN A 48 -5.74 4.02 -43.27
C GLN A 48 -4.41 3.90 -42.52
N TRP A 49 -3.62 2.88 -42.81
CA TRP A 49 -2.30 2.66 -42.22
C TRP A 49 -1.21 3.26 -43.09
N VAL A 50 -0.32 4.03 -42.50
CA VAL A 50 0.77 4.69 -43.22
C VAL A 50 1.93 3.71 -43.44
N SER A 51 2.30 3.51 -44.70
CA SER A 51 3.42 2.65 -45.11
C SER A 51 4.71 3.45 -45.32
N ALA A 52 4.61 4.60 -46.00
CA ALA A 52 5.77 5.41 -46.37
C ALA A 52 5.41 6.89 -46.48
N ILE A 53 6.44 7.73 -46.38
CA ILE A 53 6.33 9.18 -46.56
C ILE A 53 7.09 9.56 -47.82
N GLU A 54 6.41 10.24 -48.74
CA GLU A 54 6.97 10.76 -50.00
C GLU A 54 7.09 12.29 -49.93
N ASP A 55 7.66 12.90 -50.97
CA ASP A 55 7.91 14.33 -50.98
C ASP A 55 6.62 15.18 -50.97
N ASP A 56 5.59 14.76 -51.73
CA ASP A 56 4.31 15.47 -51.87
C ASP A 56 3.11 14.75 -51.20
N GLY A 57 3.34 13.59 -50.56
CA GLY A 57 2.26 12.82 -49.98
C GLY A 57 2.68 11.73 -49.00
N ILE A 58 1.65 11.02 -48.53
CA ILE A 58 1.74 9.91 -47.59
C ILE A 58 1.17 8.69 -48.32
N ARG A 59 1.98 7.63 -48.41
CA ARG A 59 1.53 6.34 -48.94
C ARG A 59 0.90 5.56 -47.81
N CYS A 60 -0.39 5.29 -47.95
CA CYS A 60 -1.18 4.54 -46.99
C CYS A 60 -1.73 3.27 -47.64
N HIS A 61 -2.19 2.34 -46.81
CA HIS A 61 -2.99 1.22 -47.24
C HIS A 61 -4.23 1.12 -46.35
N HIS A 62 -5.33 0.61 -46.90
CA HIS A 62 -6.50 0.23 -46.13
C HIS A 62 -6.96 -1.16 -46.58
N TYR A 63 -7.76 -1.82 -45.76
CA TYR A 63 -8.30 -3.13 -46.07
C TYR A 63 -9.76 -3.01 -46.47
N GLU A 64 -10.09 -3.41 -47.69
CA GLU A 64 -11.46 -3.51 -48.18
C GLU A 64 -11.70 -4.95 -48.64
N ASN A 65 -12.75 -5.61 -48.12
CA ASN A 65 -13.10 -6.99 -48.43
C ASN A 65 -11.93 -8.00 -48.31
N GLY A 66 -11.01 -7.77 -47.37
CA GLY A 66 -9.84 -8.63 -47.14
C GLY A 66 -8.66 -8.41 -48.10
N SER A 67 -8.79 -7.50 -49.07
CA SER A 67 -7.70 -7.09 -49.95
C SER A 67 -7.07 -5.79 -49.46
N GLN A 68 -5.74 -5.70 -49.54
CA GLN A 68 -5.01 -4.47 -49.23
C GLN A 68 -5.07 -3.53 -50.44
N ILE A 69 -5.57 -2.32 -50.24
CA ILE A 69 -5.63 -1.27 -51.26
C ILE A 69 -4.67 -0.16 -50.85
N ASP A 70 -3.66 0.09 -51.67
CA ASP A 70 -2.73 1.19 -51.48
C ASP A 70 -3.33 2.50 -52.00
N THR A 71 -3.18 3.58 -51.23
CA THR A 71 -3.71 4.91 -51.55
C THR A 71 -2.66 5.96 -51.20
N THR A 72 -2.53 6.99 -52.03
CA THR A 72 -1.62 8.11 -51.74
C THR A 72 -2.44 9.34 -51.37
N LEU A 73 -2.22 9.85 -50.16
CA LEU A 73 -2.88 11.05 -49.65
C LEU A 73 -1.93 12.23 -49.65
N ARG A 74 -2.43 13.41 -50.03
CA ARG A 74 -1.67 14.66 -49.87
C ARG A 74 -1.66 15.11 -48.41
N PHE A 75 -0.58 15.75 -47.96
CA PHE A 75 -0.48 16.32 -46.61
C PHE A 75 -1.56 17.37 -46.30
N SER A 76 -2.12 18.02 -47.32
CA SER A 76 -3.22 18.97 -47.14
C SER A 76 -4.52 18.30 -46.71
N ALA A 77 -4.76 17.05 -47.10
CA ALA A 77 -5.97 16.30 -46.81
C ALA A 77 -5.97 15.63 -45.43
N VAL A 78 -4.80 15.56 -44.77
CA VAL A 78 -4.65 14.94 -43.46
C VAL A 78 -4.57 16.01 -42.37
N GLU A 79 -5.34 15.83 -41.30
CA GLU A 79 -5.23 16.67 -40.11
C GLU A 79 -4.29 16.04 -39.07
N ALA A 80 -3.48 16.87 -38.42
CA ALA A 80 -2.51 16.41 -37.41
C ALA A 80 -3.16 15.70 -36.21
N ARG A 81 -4.46 15.91 -35.96
CA ARG A 81 -5.22 15.30 -34.86
C ARG A 81 -5.74 13.90 -35.18
N GLN A 82 -5.91 13.58 -36.46
CA GLN A 82 -6.44 12.28 -36.90
C GLN A 82 -5.35 11.18 -36.91
N ILE A 83 -4.13 11.50 -36.49
CA ILE A 83 -3.00 10.58 -36.56
C ILE A 83 -2.93 9.81 -35.23
N ARG A 84 -3.11 8.49 -35.27
CA ARG A 84 -2.87 7.61 -34.13
C ARG A 84 -1.57 6.85 -34.36
N ILE A 85 -0.65 6.96 -33.42
CA ILE A 85 0.63 6.24 -33.49
C ILE A 85 0.70 5.28 -32.32
N VAL A 86 0.83 4.00 -32.62
CA VAL A 86 0.99 2.94 -31.62
C VAL A 86 2.41 2.42 -31.70
N HIS A 87 3.14 2.51 -30.59
CA HIS A 87 4.45 1.89 -30.46
C HIS A 87 4.33 0.63 -29.62
N TYR A 88 4.55 -0.51 -30.27
CA TYR A 88 4.63 -1.80 -29.60
C TYR A 88 6.08 -2.01 -29.15
N ARG A 89 6.28 -2.00 -27.82
CA ARG A 89 7.59 -2.22 -27.20
C ARG A 89 7.49 -3.33 -26.17
N GLY A 90 8.04 -4.49 -26.51
CA GLY A 90 7.88 -5.71 -25.76
C GLY A 90 6.39 -6.05 -25.60
N LEU A 91 6.02 -6.39 -24.36
CA LEU A 91 4.64 -6.71 -23.96
C LEU A 91 3.78 -5.46 -23.68
N SER A 92 4.30 -4.27 -23.88
CA SER A 92 3.59 -3.00 -23.63
C SER A 92 3.28 -2.28 -24.93
N GLU A 93 2.22 -1.49 -24.92
CA GLU A 93 1.82 -0.61 -26.00
C GLU A 93 1.77 0.83 -25.49
N VAL A 94 2.28 1.74 -26.30
CA VAL A 94 2.20 3.18 -26.06
C VAL A 94 1.43 3.78 -27.22
N GLU A 95 0.23 4.22 -26.92
CA GLU A 95 -0.63 4.92 -27.88
C GLU A 95 -0.43 6.42 -27.75
N CYS A 96 -0.33 7.11 -28.88
CA CYS A 96 -0.30 8.56 -28.96
C CYS A 96 -1.37 9.04 -29.93
N PHE A 97 -2.14 10.03 -29.50
CA PHE A 97 -3.25 10.60 -30.28
C PHE A 97 -2.87 11.99 -30.77
N GLY A 98 -2.66 12.09 -32.07
CA GLY A 98 -2.21 13.28 -32.77
C GLY A 98 -0.69 13.41 -32.86
N LEU A 99 -0.25 14.17 -33.86
CA LEU A 99 1.18 14.41 -34.12
C LEU A 99 1.89 15.09 -32.94
N TRP A 100 1.24 16.09 -32.33
CA TRP A 100 1.84 16.84 -31.22
C TRP A 100 2.03 16.00 -29.97
N ASP A 101 1.07 15.13 -29.66
CA ASP A 101 1.19 14.18 -28.56
C ASP A 101 2.36 13.23 -28.80
N PHE A 102 2.50 12.71 -30.03
CA PHE A 102 3.65 11.87 -30.40
C PHE A 102 5.00 12.61 -30.29
N VAL A 103 5.09 13.86 -30.76
CA VAL A 103 6.32 14.66 -30.66
C VAL A 103 6.69 14.90 -29.19
N ARG A 104 5.71 15.27 -28.35
CA ARG A 104 5.91 15.47 -26.91
C ARG A 104 6.32 14.16 -26.23
N SER A 105 5.62 13.08 -26.52
CA SER A 105 5.90 11.73 -26.02
C SER A 105 7.31 11.27 -26.38
N ARG A 106 7.74 11.51 -27.62
CA ARG A 106 9.08 11.14 -28.11
C ARG A 106 10.18 11.98 -27.45
N THR A 107 9.93 13.26 -27.25
CA THR A 107 10.91 14.20 -26.67
C THR A 107 11.07 13.99 -25.17
N THR A 108 9.96 13.91 -24.43
CA THR A 108 9.96 13.75 -22.97
C THR A 108 10.23 12.31 -22.54
N ARG A 109 9.93 11.34 -23.41
CA ARG A 109 9.93 9.90 -23.10
C ARG A 109 9.07 9.54 -21.88
N TRP A 110 8.15 10.42 -21.49
CA TRP A 110 7.28 10.27 -20.32
C TRP A 110 6.52 8.94 -20.26
N PRO A 111 5.84 8.47 -21.34
CA PRO A 111 5.13 7.19 -21.27
C PRO A 111 6.07 6.00 -21.01
N TYR A 112 7.32 6.06 -21.49
CA TYR A 112 8.31 5.02 -21.18
C TYR A 112 8.78 5.08 -19.74
N MET A 113 8.93 6.28 -19.17
CA MET A 113 9.24 6.44 -17.76
C MET A 113 8.12 5.91 -16.88
N ALA A 114 6.86 6.14 -17.26
CA ALA A 114 5.70 5.58 -16.55
C ALA A 114 5.68 4.04 -16.60
N LEU A 115 5.95 3.44 -17.76
CA LEU A 115 6.09 1.99 -17.90
C LEU A 115 7.22 1.44 -17.03
N TRP A 116 8.38 2.10 -17.03
CA TRP A 116 9.51 1.72 -16.19
C TRP A 116 9.18 1.84 -14.69
N ALA A 117 8.52 2.91 -14.28
CA ALA A 117 8.09 3.10 -12.89
C ALA A 117 7.11 2.01 -12.45
N ASP A 118 6.20 1.57 -13.32
CA ASP A 118 5.30 0.45 -13.01
C ASP A 118 6.06 -0.88 -12.89
N GLN A 119 7.03 -1.15 -13.76
CA GLN A 119 7.91 -2.33 -13.65
C GLN A 119 8.70 -2.33 -12.35
N VAL A 120 9.28 -1.20 -11.97
CA VAL A 120 9.99 -1.02 -10.70
C VAL A 120 9.03 -1.24 -9.53
N GLY A 121 7.83 -0.67 -9.59
CA GLY A 121 6.77 -0.88 -8.60
C GLY A 121 6.38 -2.34 -8.46
N GLN A 122 6.22 -3.07 -9.57
CA GLN A 122 5.94 -4.50 -9.58
C GLN A 122 7.11 -5.31 -9.01
N TRP A 123 8.35 -4.94 -9.32
CA TRP A 123 9.54 -5.61 -8.79
C TRP A 123 9.64 -5.45 -7.26
N PHE A 124 9.44 -4.23 -6.75
CA PHE A 124 9.37 -4.00 -5.31
C PHE A 124 8.21 -4.75 -4.67
N PHE A 125 7.06 -4.80 -5.33
CA PHE A 125 5.90 -5.55 -4.87
C PHE A 125 6.17 -7.06 -4.82
N ASN A 126 6.82 -7.62 -5.84
CA ASN A 126 7.18 -9.04 -5.92
C ASN A 126 8.18 -9.50 -4.85
N ARG A 127 8.98 -8.57 -4.33
CA ARG A 127 9.93 -8.83 -3.23
C ARG A 127 9.27 -8.76 -1.87
N ARG A 128 8.11 -8.09 -1.75
CA ARG A 128 7.34 -8.10 -0.52
C ARG A 128 6.67 -9.46 -0.42
N SER A 129 6.83 -10.12 0.72
CA SER A 129 5.95 -11.23 1.03
C SER A 129 4.52 -10.69 1.04
N LEU A 130 3.62 -11.34 0.28
CA LEU A 130 2.19 -11.23 0.49
C LEU A 130 1.90 -11.87 1.86
N VAL A 131 2.30 -11.19 2.93
CA VAL A 131 2.13 -11.68 4.30
C VAL A 131 0.63 -11.77 4.53
N SER A 132 0.17 -13.02 4.62
CA SER A 132 -0.97 -13.48 5.39
C SER A 132 -2.00 -12.40 5.67
N ALA A 133 -2.83 -12.04 4.68
CA ALA A 133 -4.07 -11.34 4.96
C ALA A 133 -4.73 -12.04 6.15
N GLN A 134 -4.82 -11.38 7.30
CA GLN A 134 -5.46 -12.00 8.45
C GLN A 134 -6.97 -11.97 8.23
N GLN A 135 -7.70 -12.87 8.87
CA GLN A 135 -9.16 -12.89 8.79
C GLN A 135 -9.76 -11.51 9.13
N THR A 136 -9.14 -10.77 10.06
CA THR A 136 -9.49 -9.39 10.43
C THR A 136 -9.37 -8.42 9.25
N MET A 137 -8.36 -8.56 8.39
CA MET A 137 -8.21 -7.70 7.20
C MET A 137 -9.32 -7.95 6.18
N VAL A 138 -9.75 -9.20 6.00
CA VAL A 138 -10.87 -9.54 5.11
C VAL A 138 -12.17 -8.91 5.64
N LEU A 139 -12.43 -9.04 6.94
CA LEU A 139 -13.60 -8.41 7.57
C LEU A 139 -13.56 -6.89 7.47
N ARG A 140 -12.40 -6.28 7.72
CA ARG A 140 -12.21 -4.83 7.61
C ARG A 140 -12.45 -4.35 6.19
N ALA A 141 -11.90 -5.03 5.18
CA ALA A 141 -12.14 -4.67 3.78
C ALA A 141 -13.62 -4.78 3.37
N LEU A 142 -14.37 -5.75 3.91
CA LEU A 142 -15.83 -5.85 3.69
C LEU A 142 -16.60 -4.74 4.42
N TYR A 143 -16.13 -4.33 5.60
CA TYR A 143 -16.69 -3.20 6.35
C TYR A 143 -16.46 -1.87 5.63
N ASP A 144 -15.23 -1.61 5.20
CA ASP A 144 -14.83 -0.39 4.48
C ASP A 144 -15.63 -0.25 3.17
N ASP A 145 -15.83 -1.34 2.43
CA ASP A 145 -16.66 -1.34 1.21
C ASP A 145 -18.16 -1.09 1.50
N MET A 146 -18.63 -1.50 2.69
CA MET A 146 -19.99 -1.17 3.15
C MET A 146 -20.12 0.32 3.47
N GLU A 147 -19.13 0.91 4.14
CA GLU A 147 -19.10 2.33 4.47
C GLU A 147 -19.03 3.22 3.22
N SER A 148 -18.29 2.80 2.19
CA SER A 148 -18.17 3.53 0.92
C SER A 148 -19.45 3.53 0.05
N GLY A 149 -20.54 2.91 0.51
CA GLY A 149 -21.84 2.89 -0.18
C GLY A 149 -21.98 1.85 -1.30
N SER A 150 -20.90 1.14 -1.64
CA SER A 150 -20.89 0.00 -2.58
C SER A 150 -21.39 -1.30 -1.94
N GLY A 151 -21.18 -1.49 -0.64
CA GLY A 151 -21.44 -2.76 0.05
C GLY A 151 -22.92 -3.13 0.26
N TYR A 152 -23.87 -2.26 -0.09
CA TYR A 152 -25.29 -2.66 -0.16
C TYR A 152 -25.53 -3.75 -1.22
N ARG A 153 -24.74 -3.75 -2.31
CA ARG A 153 -24.76 -4.79 -3.35
C ARG A 153 -23.80 -5.96 -3.06
N GLY A 154 -22.97 -5.84 -2.03
CA GLY A 154 -21.91 -6.79 -1.66
C GLY A 154 -20.65 -6.66 -2.51
N THR A 155 -19.51 -6.95 -1.90
CA THR A 155 -18.17 -6.92 -2.51
C THR A 155 -17.90 -8.21 -3.25
N THR A 156 -17.47 -8.14 -4.52
CA THR A 156 -17.06 -9.35 -5.25
C THR A 156 -15.68 -9.83 -4.77
N TYR A 157 -15.46 -11.15 -4.75
CA TYR A 157 -14.16 -11.75 -4.41
C TYR A 157 -12.94 -11.11 -5.12
N PHE A 158 -13.07 -10.80 -6.41
CA PHE A 158 -12.02 -10.12 -7.18
C PHE A 158 -11.73 -8.71 -6.66
N GLN A 159 -12.77 -7.92 -6.38
CA GLN A 159 -12.64 -6.57 -5.82
C GLN A 159 -12.02 -6.63 -4.43
N LEU A 160 -12.41 -7.60 -3.60
CA LEU A 160 -11.82 -7.83 -2.28
C LEU A 160 -10.31 -8.10 -2.38
N CYS A 161 -9.88 -8.97 -3.32
CA CYS A 161 -8.47 -9.24 -3.54
C CYS A 161 -7.71 -8.00 -4.04
N GLU A 162 -8.31 -7.21 -4.93
CA GLU A 162 -7.73 -5.96 -5.42
C GLU A 162 -7.60 -4.90 -4.33
N ASN A 163 -8.59 -4.77 -3.45
CA ASN A 163 -8.54 -3.86 -2.31
C ASN A 163 -7.45 -4.27 -1.30
N LEU A 164 -7.27 -5.57 -1.07
CA LEU A 164 -6.30 -6.08 -0.10
C LEU A 164 -4.83 -6.05 -0.57
N ALA A 165 -4.56 -6.33 -1.85
CA ALA A 165 -3.19 -6.46 -2.36
C ALA A 165 -2.86 -5.62 -3.59
N THR A 166 -3.75 -4.71 -4.01
CA THR A 166 -3.66 -3.93 -5.26
C THR A 166 -3.70 -4.83 -6.51
N ARG A 167 -4.12 -4.30 -7.67
CA ARG A 167 -4.12 -5.04 -8.97
C ARG A 167 -2.78 -5.71 -9.35
N ARG A 168 -1.67 -5.31 -8.72
CA ARG A 168 -0.33 -5.91 -8.91
C ARG A 168 -0.22 -7.36 -8.42
N TYR A 169 -1.14 -7.84 -7.56
CA TYR A 169 -1.10 -9.23 -7.06
C TYR A 169 -1.25 -10.27 -8.19
N TRP A 170 -1.88 -9.92 -9.31
CA TRP A 170 -2.06 -10.82 -10.45
C TRP A 170 -0.75 -11.32 -11.06
N LYS A 171 0.29 -10.46 -11.09
CA LYS A 171 1.61 -10.76 -11.64
C LYS A 171 2.61 -11.22 -10.57
N HIS A 172 2.18 -11.35 -9.32
CA HIS A 172 3.04 -11.74 -8.22
C HIS A 172 3.22 -13.27 -8.20
N PRO A 173 4.45 -13.80 -7.98
CA PRO A 173 4.70 -15.25 -7.98
C PRO A 173 3.85 -16.02 -6.95
N GLY A 174 3.65 -15.43 -5.77
CA GLY A 174 2.74 -15.94 -4.72
C GLY A 174 1.26 -15.56 -4.87
N GLY A 175 0.83 -14.95 -5.97
CA GLY A 175 -0.53 -14.43 -6.13
C GLY A 175 -1.63 -15.50 -6.06
N GLY A 176 -1.33 -16.72 -6.55
CA GLY A 176 -2.26 -17.86 -6.45
C GLY A 176 -2.48 -18.33 -5.01
N ALA A 177 -1.41 -18.46 -4.23
CA ALA A 177 -1.50 -18.83 -2.82
C ALA A 177 -2.26 -17.77 -1.99
N PHE A 178 -2.04 -16.49 -2.29
CA PHE A 178 -2.77 -15.38 -1.68
C PHE A 178 -4.28 -15.46 -1.94
N ARG A 179 -4.68 -15.68 -3.20
CA ARG A 179 -6.10 -15.87 -3.58
C ARG A 179 -6.74 -17.02 -2.80
N ASN A 180 -6.14 -18.20 -2.85
CA ASN A 180 -6.65 -19.38 -2.14
C ASN A 180 -6.80 -19.12 -0.64
N LYS A 181 -5.84 -18.40 -0.05
CA LYS A 181 -5.87 -18.04 1.36
C LYS A 181 -6.99 -17.06 1.69
N ILE A 182 -7.23 -16.03 0.87
CA ILE A 182 -8.38 -15.13 1.05
C ILE A 182 -9.69 -15.91 0.94
N GLN A 183 -9.81 -16.78 -0.06
CA GLN A 183 -11.00 -17.60 -0.23
C GLN A 183 -11.27 -18.45 1.02
N LEU A 184 -10.25 -19.11 1.56
CA LEU A 184 -10.37 -19.89 2.80
C LEU A 184 -10.82 -19.04 4.00
N TYR A 185 -10.30 -17.82 4.15
CA TYR A 185 -10.75 -16.92 5.21
C TYR A 185 -12.19 -16.45 5.02
N LEU A 186 -12.58 -16.20 3.78
CA LEU A 186 -13.92 -15.78 3.44
C LEU A 186 -14.93 -16.91 3.72
N ASP A 187 -14.59 -18.13 3.33
CA ASP A 187 -15.37 -19.34 3.64
C ASP A 187 -15.48 -19.56 5.15
N SER A 188 -14.39 -19.33 5.90
CA SER A 188 -14.40 -19.36 7.36
C SER A 188 -15.30 -18.28 7.96
N CYS A 189 -15.25 -17.04 7.44
CA CYS A 189 -16.13 -15.95 7.88
C CYS A 189 -17.60 -16.25 7.60
N VAL A 190 -17.91 -16.90 6.48
CA VAL A 190 -19.27 -17.34 6.14
C VAL A 190 -19.73 -18.45 7.08
N ALA A 191 -18.86 -19.44 7.37
CA ALA A 191 -19.16 -20.52 8.31
C ALA A 191 -19.45 -20.00 9.73
N MET A 192 -18.71 -18.97 10.17
CA MET A 192 -18.89 -18.29 11.46
C MET A 192 -20.05 -17.28 11.47
N LYS A 193 -20.75 -17.10 10.34
CA LYS A 193 -21.83 -16.11 10.14
C LYS A 193 -21.38 -14.65 10.31
N TRP A 194 -20.10 -14.37 10.18
CA TRP A 194 -19.54 -13.01 10.20
C TRP A 194 -19.69 -12.31 8.85
N ALA A 195 -19.74 -13.09 7.77
CA ALA A 195 -20.09 -12.63 6.43
C ALA A 195 -21.21 -13.50 5.86
N ILE A 196 -21.95 -12.96 4.89
CA ILE A 196 -22.96 -13.68 4.11
C ILE A 196 -22.69 -13.52 2.63
N ASN A 197 -22.97 -14.56 1.86
CA ASN A 197 -23.02 -14.46 0.40
C ASN A 197 -24.42 -13.93 0.01
N VAL A 198 -24.47 -12.71 -0.52
CA VAL A 198 -25.72 -11.98 -0.81
C VAL A 198 -26.37 -12.49 -2.10
N SER A 199 -25.59 -13.10 -2.97
CA SER A 199 -26.07 -13.59 -4.27
C SER A 199 -25.46 -14.95 -4.50
N GLY A 200 -26.24 -15.99 -4.24
CA GLY A 200 -25.81 -17.40 -4.28
C GLY A 200 -24.94 -17.79 -5.48
N ASP A 201 -25.08 -17.09 -6.62
CA ASP A 201 -24.27 -17.28 -7.83
C ASP A 201 -23.14 -16.28 -8.06
N SER A 202 -23.17 -15.04 -7.53
CA SER A 202 -22.26 -13.97 -8.00
C SER A 202 -21.02 -13.70 -7.13
N GLN A 203 -20.64 -14.63 -6.24
CA GLN A 203 -19.50 -14.49 -5.31
C GLN A 203 -19.43 -13.10 -4.66
N ARG A 204 -20.58 -12.60 -4.20
CA ARG A 204 -20.68 -11.30 -3.53
C ARG A 204 -20.88 -11.48 -2.05
N TYR A 205 -20.01 -10.84 -1.28
CA TYR A 205 -19.96 -11.01 0.15
C TYR A 205 -20.32 -9.70 0.84
N ARG A 206 -21.01 -9.82 1.97
CA ARG A 206 -21.35 -8.68 2.83
C ARG A 206 -21.11 -9.06 4.28
N ILE A 207 -20.58 -8.10 5.04
CA ILE A 207 -20.41 -8.26 6.48
C ILE A 207 -21.77 -8.28 7.19
N THR A 208 -21.92 -9.09 8.22
CA THR A 208 -23.11 -9.13 9.08
C THR A 208 -22.89 -8.28 10.34
N GLY A 209 -23.95 -7.97 11.08
CA GLY A 209 -23.81 -7.30 12.39
C GLY A 209 -22.96 -8.10 13.38
N HIS A 210 -22.99 -9.44 13.32
CA HIS A 210 -22.10 -10.28 14.12
C HIS A 210 -20.64 -10.15 13.68
N GLY A 211 -20.38 -10.01 12.38
CA GLY A 211 -19.05 -9.74 11.86
C GLY A 211 -18.51 -8.39 12.32
N MET A 212 -19.36 -7.36 12.41
CA MET A 212 -18.98 -6.04 12.92
C MET A 212 -18.61 -6.09 14.41
N ALA A 213 -19.44 -6.74 15.23
CA ALA A 213 -19.16 -6.88 16.66
C ALA A 213 -17.85 -7.64 16.92
N GLU A 214 -17.56 -8.68 16.14
CA GLU A 214 -16.29 -9.40 16.22
C GLU A 214 -15.10 -8.55 15.74
N LEU A 215 -15.28 -7.74 14.69
CA LEU A 215 -14.26 -6.82 14.20
C LEU A 215 -13.90 -5.78 15.27
N GLU A 216 -14.90 -5.17 15.92
CA GLU A 216 -14.71 -4.23 17.03
C GLU A 216 -13.99 -4.89 18.22
N ARG A 217 -14.40 -6.12 18.58
CA ARG A 217 -13.75 -6.89 19.65
C ARG A 217 -12.27 -7.11 19.37
N ARG A 218 -11.91 -7.46 18.14
CA ARG A 218 -10.51 -7.68 17.72
C ARG A 218 -9.71 -6.39 17.66
N ASP A 219 -10.29 -5.31 17.13
CA ASP A 219 -9.64 -3.99 17.11
C ASP A 219 -9.33 -3.51 18.55
N GLU A 220 -10.23 -3.77 19.51
CA GLU A 220 -10.01 -3.45 20.92
C GLU A 220 -8.92 -4.31 21.58
N GLU A 221 -8.84 -5.60 21.24
CA GLU A 221 -7.76 -6.48 21.69
C GLU A 221 -6.40 -6.01 21.16
N GLU A 222 -6.30 -5.63 19.88
CA GLU A 222 -5.07 -5.07 19.30
C GLU A 222 -4.65 -3.77 19.98
N ARG A 223 -5.61 -2.87 20.29
CA ARG A 223 -5.34 -1.65 21.07
C ARG A 223 -4.80 -1.96 22.46
N LYS A 224 -5.39 -2.93 23.17
CA LYS A 224 -4.91 -3.36 24.49
C LYS A 224 -3.51 -3.97 24.42
N HIS A 225 -3.24 -4.81 23.42
CA HIS A 225 -1.93 -5.41 23.23
C HIS A 225 -0.86 -4.35 22.93
N THR A 226 -1.14 -3.41 22.03
CA THR A 226 -0.19 -2.32 21.71
C THR A 226 0.03 -1.38 22.89
N ALA A 227 -1.02 -1.06 23.66
CA ALA A 227 -0.89 -0.29 24.90
C ALA A 227 -0.04 -1.05 25.94
N SER A 228 -0.27 -2.35 26.11
CA SER A 228 0.49 -3.20 27.03
C SER A 228 1.96 -3.29 26.62
N GLN A 229 2.26 -3.42 25.33
CA GLN A 229 3.65 -3.40 24.83
C GLN A 229 4.34 -2.06 25.09
N ARG A 230 3.65 -0.94 24.89
CA ARG A 230 4.20 0.40 25.21
C ARG A 230 4.46 0.54 26.71
N LEU A 231 3.56 0.05 27.56
CA LEU A 231 3.74 0.06 29.01
C LEU A 231 4.92 -0.82 29.44
N GLN A 232 5.06 -2.02 28.87
CA GLN A 232 6.20 -2.90 29.13
C GLN A 232 7.53 -2.24 28.71
N TRP A 233 7.56 -1.57 27.56
CA TRP A 233 8.73 -0.80 27.14
C TRP A 233 9.07 0.35 28.09
N ALA A 234 8.06 1.08 28.56
CA ALA A 234 8.24 2.15 29.54
C ALA A 234 8.76 1.61 30.88
N LEU A 235 8.20 0.50 31.38
CA LEU A 235 8.66 -0.16 32.61
C LEU A 235 10.09 -0.67 32.48
N TRP A 236 10.44 -1.29 31.35
CA TRP A 236 11.80 -1.74 31.07
C TRP A 236 12.78 -0.54 31.09
N PHE A 237 12.40 0.58 30.48
CA PHE A 237 13.21 1.80 30.49
C PHE A 237 13.43 2.35 31.91
N VAL A 238 12.36 2.46 32.70
CA VAL A 238 12.44 2.92 34.11
C VAL A 238 13.31 1.98 34.95
N ALA A 239 13.19 0.66 34.73
CA ALA A 239 14.00 -0.33 35.43
C ALA A 239 15.49 -0.18 35.10
N VAL A 240 15.85 0.05 33.82
CA VAL A 240 17.24 0.30 33.40
C VAL A 240 17.81 1.55 34.06
N VAL A 241 17.07 2.67 34.05
CA VAL A 241 17.50 3.93 34.69
C VAL A 241 17.69 3.75 36.20
N SER A 242 16.78 3.02 36.85
CA SER A 242 16.84 2.74 38.29
C SER A 242 18.05 1.87 38.64
N ALA A 243 18.32 0.83 37.84
CA ALA A 243 19.48 -0.03 38.02
C ALA A 243 20.80 0.76 37.86
N LEU A 244 20.90 1.64 36.86
CA LEU A 244 22.08 2.52 36.70
C LEU A 244 22.23 3.47 37.89
N SER A 245 21.14 4.05 38.39
CA SER A 245 21.16 4.93 39.56
C SER A 245 21.62 4.20 40.82
N ALA A 246 21.17 2.95 41.01
CA ALA A 246 21.60 2.11 42.12
C ALA A 246 23.10 1.77 42.04
N ILE A 247 23.65 1.51 40.84
CA ILE A 247 25.09 1.27 40.64
C ILE A 247 25.92 2.51 41.01
N VAL A 248 25.45 3.71 40.65
CA VAL A 248 26.09 4.98 41.03
C VAL A 248 26.03 5.18 42.54
N GLN A 249 24.88 4.97 43.17
CA GLN A 249 24.71 5.09 44.63
C GLN A 249 25.51 4.06 45.42
N ALA A 250 25.65 2.84 44.89
CA ALA A 250 26.46 1.77 45.48
C ALA A 250 27.97 2.04 45.40
N ASN A 251 28.39 3.18 44.82
CA ASN A 251 29.79 3.61 44.72
C ASN A 251 30.70 2.59 43.98
N ILE A 252 30.09 1.70 43.19
CA ILE A 252 30.79 0.70 42.37
C ILE A 252 31.54 1.39 41.22
N VAL A 253 31.11 2.59 40.82
CA VAL A 253 31.81 3.47 39.88
C VAL A 253 31.95 4.85 40.54
N ARG A 254 33.17 5.27 40.89
CA ARG A 254 33.45 6.67 41.28
C ARG A 254 33.26 7.57 40.07
N VAL A 255 32.07 8.13 39.92
CA VAL A 255 31.85 9.23 38.99
C VAL A 255 32.49 10.49 39.62
N PRO A 256 33.42 11.20 38.96
CA PRO A 256 34.01 12.40 39.54
C PRO A 256 32.90 13.41 39.82
N THR A 257 32.84 13.85 41.06
CA THR A 257 31.87 14.79 41.61
C THR A 257 32.03 16.15 40.92
N ILE A 258 31.30 16.41 39.83
CA ILE A 258 31.31 17.71 39.14
C ILE A 258 30.05 18.55 39.38
N LEU A 259 29.15 18.10 40.26
CA LEU A 259 27.99 18.89 40.68
C LEU A 259 28.02 19.05 42.19
N ASP A 260 28.82 20.02 42.62
CA ASP A 260 28.85 20.52 43.99
C ASP A 260 27.72 21.58 44.13
N PHE A 261 26.58 21.18 44.68
CA PHE A 261 25.50 22.11 45.05
C PHE A 261 25.71 22.67 46.46
N SER A 262 26.95 22.96 46.85
CA SER A 262 27.27 23.79 48.00
C SER A 262 26.99 25.26 47.64
N THR A 263 25.70 25.59 47.50
CA THR A 263 25.25 26.98 47.55
C THR A 263 25.62 27.53 48.92
N ASP A 264 26.64 28.39 48.90
CA ASP A 264 27.14 29.22 49.99
C ASP A 264 26.02 30.19 50.43
N VAL A 265 25.05 29.70 51.21
CA VAL A 265 24.08 30.55 51.90
C VAL A 265 24.78 31.09 53.14
N LYS A 266 25.45 32.22 52.94
CA LYS A 266 25.99 33.08 54.00
C LYS A 266 24.86 33.48 54.95
N ALA A 267 24.80 32.81 56.10
CA ALA A 267 23.95 33.22 57.22
C ALA A 267 24.43 34.58 57.77
N PRO A 268 23.56 35.58 57.97
CA PRO A 268 23.84 36.69 58.85
C PRO A 268 23.63 36.25 60.30
N GLN A 269 24.64 36.46 61.13
CA GLN A 269 24.57 36.29 62.58
C GLN A 269 23.67 37.36 63.23
N ALA A 270 22.79 36.86 64.10
CA ALA A 270 22.45 37.33 65.44
C ALA A 270 22.12 38.81 65.70
N SER A 271 20.88 39.03 66.15
CA SER A 271 20.62 39.81 67.36
C SER A 271 19.48 39.17 68.17
N SER A 272 19.80 38.91 69.42
CA SER A 272 19.00 38.42 70.55
C SER A 272 17.67 39.14 70.77
N GLU A 273 16.64 38.42 71.24
CA GLU A 273 15.96 38.75 72.50
C GLU A 273 15.02 37.62 73.00
N GLU A 274 15.01 37.47 74.32
CA GLU A 274 14.41 36.40 75.14
C GLU A 274 12.88 36.46 75.31
N ARG A 275 12.29 35.27 75.55
CA ARG A 275 11.19 34.91 76.49
C ARG A 275 10.23 33.94 75.79
N GLY A 276 9.81 32.81 76.35
CA GLY A 276 10.01 32.21 77.65
C GLY A 276 9.11 30.99 77.76
N GLN A 277 9.63 29.93 78.40
CA GLN A 277 8.91 29.04 79.31
C GLN A 277 7.58 28.37 78.86
N ARG A 278 7.63 27.06 78.57
CA ARG A 278 7.21 25.95 79.46
C ARG A 278 6.95 24.66 78.66
N ALA A 279 7.51 23.56 79.17
CA ALA A 279 7.05 22.19 78.94
C ALA A 279 6.60 21.62 80.31
N PRO A 280 6.23 20.33 80.42
CA PRO A 280 5.03 19.60 79.94
C PRO A 280 4.28 19.08 81.22
N PRO A 281 3.62 17.89 81.36
CA PRO A 281 3.23 16.79 80.45
C PRO A 281 1.79 16.23 80.69
N GLY A 282 1.41 15.20 79.94
CA GLY A 282 0.26 14.33 80.24
C GLY A 282 -0.38 13.79 78.96
N ALA A 283 0.05 12.64 78.44
CA ALA A 283 -0.39 11.29 78.83
C ALA A 283 -1.62 10.80 78.03
N SER A 284 -1.49 9.54 77.58
CA SER A 284 -2.55 8.55 77.43
C SER A 284 -3.23 8.34 76.06
N VAL A 285 -2.79 7.25 75.41
CA VAL A 285 -3.60 6.12 74.89
C VAL A 285 -4.53 6.37 73.69
N ALA A 286 -4.23 5.71 72.55
CA ALA A 286 -5.06 4.61 72.04
C ALA A 286 -4.45 4.00 70.76
N SER A 287 -4.03 2.76 70.90
CA SER A 287 -3.64 1.80 69.88
C SER A 287 -4.86 1.16 69.20
N ALA A 288 -4.85 1.02 67.88
CA ALA A 288 -5.65 0.02 67.17
C ALA A 288 -4.94 -0.40 65.86
N PRO A 289 -4.52 -1.67 65.71
CA PRO A 289 -4.05 -2.21 64.44
C PRO A 289 -5.19 -2.92 63.71
N ALA A 290 -5.41 -2.56 62.44
CA ALA A 290 -6.24 -3.33 61.53
C ALA A 290 -5.37 -4.38 60.81
N SER A 291 -5.50 -5.64 61.24
CA SER A 291 -4.98 -6.82 60.56
C SER A 291 -6.09 -7.49 59.76
N ALA A 292 -5.92 -7.63 58.45
CA ALA A 292 -6.61 -8.66 57.64
C ALA A 292 -5.84 -8.90 56.33
N PRO A 293 -5.25 -10.10 56.13
CA PRO A 293 -4.81 -10.54 54.81
C PRO A 293 -5.93 -11.34 54.10
N PRO A 294 -6.09 -11.24 52.76
CA PRO A 294 -6.93 -12.15 52.02
C PRO A 294 -6.24 -13.51 51.81
N SER A 295 -7.04 -14.54 52.05
CA SER A 295 -6.82 -15.97 51.87
C SER A 295 -6.33 -16.37 50.47
N ALA A 296 -5.42 -17.35 50.46
CA ALA A 296 -4.97 -18.09 49.28
C ALA A 296 -6.11 -18.87 48.59
N PRO A 297 -6.03 -19.09 47.26
CA PRO A 297 -6.86 -20.09 46.58
C PRO A 297 -6.27 -21.49 46.71
N ALA A 298 -7.15 -22.43 47.07
CA ALA A 298 -6.90 -23.86 47.16
C ALA A 298 -6.65 -24.49 45.78
N THR A 299 -5.55 -25.20 45.69
CA THR A 299 -5.26 -26.29 44.73
C THR A 299 -6.21 -27.47 44.97
N ALA A 300 -6.95 -27.88 43.94
CA ALA A 300 -7.55 -29.23 43.87
C ALA A 300 -8.02 -29.56 42.44
N TRP A 301 -7.14 -30.13 41.60
CA TRP A 301 -7.54 -31.01 40.49
C TRP A 301 -6.43 -32.05 40.28
N ALA A 302 -6.54 -33.16 41.02
CA ALA A 302 -6.07 -34.49 40.62
C ALA A 302 -7.33 -35.20 40.08
N GLU A 303 -7.40 -35.64 38.82
CA GLU A 303 -6.73 -36.80 38.22
C GLU A 303 -7.77 -37.88 37.94
N GLY A 304 -7.87 -38.31 36.68
CA GLY A 304 -8.21 -39.70 36.37
C GLY A 304 -9.43 -39.99 35.48
N GLN A 305 -9.11 -40.59 34.32
CA GLN A 305 -9.73 -41.75 33.64
C GLN A 305 -10.24 -41.43 32.23
N LYS A 306 -9.53 -41.83 31.15
CA LYS A 306 -9.50 -43.18 30.53
C LYS A 306 -10.89 -43.75 30.22
N ARG A 307 -11.33 -43.57 28.98
CA ARG A 307 -11.60 -44.64 28.00
C ARG A 307 -11.68 -44.05 26.60
#